data_AF-A0A831Z5M2-F1
#
_entry.id   AF-A0A831Z5M2-F1
#
_cell.length_a   1.000
_cell.length_b   1.000
_cell.length_c   1.000
_cell.angle_alpha   90.00
_cell.angle_beta   90.00
_cell.angle_gamma   90.00
#
_symmetry.space_group_name_H-M   'P 1'
#
loop_
_entity.id
_entity.type
_entity.pdbx_description
1 polymer ?
#
loop_
_entity_poly.entity_id
_entity_poly.type
_entity_poly.pdbx_seq_one_letter_code
_entity_poly.pdbx_strand_id
1 'polypeptide(L)'
;MTRIAFDLDTIGLKQTAGFTLVELLIAMTISVVLIGGVVQMFISSKQAYRLQESQARMQENARFIFDLLSNSIRQTGYSGCNSRRPGSVTNNLNTPGSFLYRFDVAIEGYEALISSWNPALPAGMISPLTGSDILVIRGAVGNGIRVV
;
A
#
# COMPACT_ATOMS: atom_id res chain seq x y z
N MET A 1 -47.29 69.00 49.34
CA MET A 1 -46.45 68.45 50.42
C MET A 1 -46.28 66.97 50.14
N THR A 2 -45.25 66.57 49.39
CA THR A 2 -44.85 65.16 49.20
C THR A 2 -43.47 65.16 48.55
N ARG A 3 -42.42 64.92 49.34
CA ARG A 3 -41.05 64.72 48.84
C ARG A 3 -40.90 63.24 48.48
N ILE A 4 -40.48 62.96 47.25
CA ILE A 4 -40.03 61.63 46.82
C ILE A 4 -38.60 61.49 47.32
N ALA A 5 -38.37 60.67 48.34
CA ALA A 5 -37.04 60.26 48.77
C ALA A 5 -36.65 59.02 47.94
N PHE A 6 -35.69 59.18 47.03
CA PHE A 6 -35.07 58.08 46.29
C PHE A 6 -33.99 57.48 47.19
N ASP A 7 -34.27 56.33 47.77
CA ASP A 7 -33.38 55.61 48.68
C ASP A 7 -32.23 54.99 47.86
N LEU A 8 -31.03 55.57 47.94
CA LEU A 8 -29.85 55.18 47.16
C LEU A 8 -28.99 54.10 47.85
N ASP A 9 -29.45 53.52 48.95
CA ASP A 9 -28.58 52.81 49.90
C ASP A 9 -28.32 51.32 49.60
N THR A 10 -28.70 50.81 48.41
CA THR A 10 -28.57 49.37 48.11
C THR A 10 -27.75 49.01 46.87
N ILE A 11 -26.92 49.92 46.33
CA ILE A 11 -25.83 49.50 45.42
C ILE A 11 -24.71 48.91 46.29
N GLY A 12 -24.97 47.74 46.87
CA GLY A 12 -23.96 46.93 47.53
C GLY A 12 -22.92 46.54 46.48
N LEU A 13 -21.81 47.28 46.42
CA LEU A 13 -20.63 46.90 45.66
C LEU A 13 -20.16 45.55 46.18
N LYS A 14 -20.50 44.48 45.45
CA LYS A 14 -19.99 43.12 45.71
C LYS A 14 -18.47 43.21 45.72
N GLN A 15 -17.85 43.04 46.88
CA GLN A 15 -16.40 42.92 46.97
C GLN A 15 -15.99 41.66 46.22
N THR A 16 -15.17 41.82 45.19
CA THR A 16 -14.56 40.71 44.47
C THR A 16 -13.54 40.06 45.39
N ALA A 17 -13.86 38.88 45.93
CA ALA A 17 -12.87 38.06 46.62
C ALA A 17 -11.75 37.69 45.63
N GLY A 18 -10.50 38.01 45.97
CA GLY A 18 -9.33 37.63 45.18
C GLY A 18 -9.02 36.15 45.32
N PHE A 19 -8.45 35.55 44.27
CA PHE A 19 -8.00 34.15 44.30
C PHE A 19 -6.77 33.98 45.20
N THR A 20 -6.70 32.85 45.89
CA THR A 20 -5.51 32.50 46.67
C THR A 20 -4.37 32.06 45.73
N LEU A 21 -3.12 32.28 46.13
CA LEU A 21 -1.95 31.83 45.37
C LEU A 21 -1.97 30.31 45.15
N VAL A 22 -2.50 29.56 46.12
CA VAL A 22 -2.66 28.11 46.05
C VAL A 22 -3.71 27.70 45.01
N GLU A 23 -4.85 28.38 44.93
CA GLU A 23 -5.85 28.13 43.87
C GLU A 23 -5.27 28.35 42.48
N LEU A 24 -4.45 29.39 42.30
CA LEU A 24 -3.81 29.66 41.00
C LEU A 24 -2.81 28.57 40.62
N LEU A 25 -2.02 28.08 41.58
CA LEU A 25 -1.10 26.96 41.35
C LEU A 25 -1.85 25.66 41.00
N ILE A 26 -2.95 25.37 41.68
CA ILE A 26 -3.78 24.19 41.40
C ILE A 26 -4.42 24.32 40.01
N ALA A 27 -4.98 25.48 39.66
CA ALA A 27 -5.58 25.70 38.34
C ALA A 27 -4.57 25.53 37.20
N MET A 28 -3.34 26.06 37.36
CA MET A 28 -2.27 25.91 36.37
C MET A 28 -1.80 24.46 36.23
N THR A 29 -1.61 23.76 37.34
CA THR A 29 -1.16 22.35 37.31
C THR A 29 -2.19 21.46 36.62
N ILE A 30 -3.48 21.61 36.93
CA ILE A 30 -4.56 20.89 36.24
C ILE A 30 -4.58 21.22 34.75
N SER A 31 -4.44 22.50 34.38
CA SER A 31 -4.44 22.93 32.98
C SER A 31 -3.30 22.29 32.18
N VAL A 32 -2.09 22.24 32.74
CA VAL A 32 -0.93 21.61 32.09
C VAL A 32 -1.13 20.12 31.90
N VAL A 33 -1.64 19.41 32.92
CA VAL A 33 -1.91 17.97 32.84
C VAL A 33 -2.95 17.66 31.76
N LEU A 34 -4.03 18.44 31.69
CA LEU A 34 -5.07 18.27 30.67
C LEU A 34 -4.54 18.48 29.25
N ILE A 35 -3.80 19.57 29.03
CA ILE A 35 -3.20 19.85 27.71
C ILE A 35 -2.21 18.75 27.33
N GLY A 36 -1.38 18.28 28.27
CA GLY A 36 -0.45 17.17 28.04
C GLY A 36 -1.17 15.90 27.58
N GLY A 37 -2.29 15.55 28.23
CA GLY A 37 -3.12 14.41 27.84
C GLY A 37 -3.72 14.55 26.43
N VAL A 38 -4.26 15.73 26.09
CA VAL A 38 -4.84 16.00 24.76
C VAL A 38 -3.77 15.95 23.67
N VAL A 39 -2.58 16.50 23.92
CA VAL A 39 -1.46 16.43 22.97
C VAL A 39 -1.07 14.98 22.70
N GLN A 40 -0.98 14.15 23.75
CA GLN A 40 -0.66 12.74 23.60
C GLN A 40 -1.72 11.99 22.77
N MET A 41 -3.00 12.26 23.03
CA MET A 41 -4.10 11.72 22.24
C MET A 41 -3.98 12.14 20.76
N PHE A 42 -3.70 13.42 20.51
CA PHE A 42 -3.56 13.95 19.15
C PHE A 42 -2.39 13.30 18.39
N ILE A 43 -1.22 13.15 19.04
CA ILE A 43 -0.07 12.46 18.48
C ILE A 43 -0.44 11.00 18.14
N SER A 44 -1.12 10.31 19.07
CA SER A 44 -1.51 8.91 18.89
C SER A 44 -2.48 8.74 17.72
N SER A 45 -3.48 9.61 17.62
CA SER A 45 -4.43 9.63 16.49
C SER A 45 -3.72 9.90 15.16
N LYS A 46 -2.77 10.83 15.13
CA LYS A 46 -1.98 11.12 13.92
C LYS A 46 -1.12 9.93 13.49
N GLN A 47 -0.54 9.21 14.44
CA GLN A 47 0.24 8.01 14.17
C GLN A 47 -0.65 6.87 13.65
N ALA A 48 -1.81 6.65 14.28
CA ALA A 48 -2.78 5.67 13.83
C ALA A 48 -3.27 5.96 12.41
N TYR A 49 -3.56 7.23 12.09
CA TYR A 49 -3.94 7.65 10.75
C TYR A 49 -2.86 7.34 9.70
N ARG A 50 -1.59 7.64 10.01
CA ARG A 50 -0.47 7.33 9.11
C ARG A 50 -0.30 5.84 8.86
N LEU A 51 -0.52 5.01 9.89
CA LEU A 51 -0.47 3.56 9.78
C LEU A 51 -1.65 3.01 8.96
N GLN A 52 -2.84 3.57 9.13
CA GLN A 52 -4.00 3.17 8.34
C GLN A 52 -3.80 3.51 6.87
N GLU A 53 -3.24 4.68 6.59
CA GLU A 53 -2.90 5.14 5.25
C GLU A 53 -1.79 4.29 4.59
N SER A 54 -0.75 3.87 5.33
CA SER A 54 0.26 2.96 4.78
C SER A 54 -0.33 1.57 4.48
N GLN A 55 -1.23 1.07 5.32
CA GLN A 55 -1.94 -0.18 5.07
C GLN A 55 -2.87 -0.09 3.86
N ALA A 56 -3.61 1.00 3.69
CA ALA A 56 -4.47 1.23 2.55
C ALA A 56 -3.65 1.19 1.24
N ARG A 57 -2.51 1.89 1.19
CA ARG A 57 -1.61 1.84 0.03
C ARG A 57 -1.04 0.45 -0.23
N MET A 58 -0.67 -0.30 0.81
CA MET A 58 -0.22 -1.68 0.63
C MET A 58 -1.32 -2.57 0.05
N GLN A 59 -2.57 -2.42 0.51
CA GLN A 59 -3.70 -3.18 0.00
C GLN A 59 -4.05 -2.80 -1.45
N GLU A 60 -3.97 -1.52 -1.80
CA GLU A 60 -4.15 -1.04 -3.17
C GLU A 60 -3.07 -1.60 -4.10
N ASN A 61 -1.80 -1.51 -3.69
CA ASN A 61 -0.69 -2.09 -4.44
C ASN A 61 -0.85 -3.60 -4.62
N ALA A 62 -1.27 -4.32 -3.58
CA ALA A 62 -1.54 -5.75 -3.65
C ALA A 62 -2.66 -6.05 -4.66
N ARG A 63 -3.77 -5.30 -4.60
CA ARG A 63 -4.89 -5.45 -5.54
C ARG A 63 -4.44 -5.23 -6.99
N PHE A 64 -3.66 -4.18 -7.23
CA PHE A 64 -3.10 -3.90 -8.56
C PHE A 64 -2.21 -5.04 -9.07
N ILE A 65 -1.30 -5.54 -8.22
CA ILE A 65 -0.42 -6.67 -8.58
C ILE A 65 -1.24 -7.93 -8.88
N PHE A 66 -2.27 -8.23 -8.07
CA PHE A 66 -3.12 -9.39 -8.31
C PHE A 66 -3.94 -9.28 -9.59
N ASP A 67 -4.42 -8.09 -9.95
CA ASP A 67 -5.12 -7.86 -11.21
C ASP A 67 -4.18 -8.08 -12.40
N LEU A 68 -2.95 -7.57 -12.32
CA LEU A 68 -1.92 -7.82 -13.34
C LEU A 68 -1.57 -9.31 -13.47
N LEU A 69 -1.29 -9.99 -12.35
CA LEU A 69 -0.96 -11.42 -12.33
C LEU A 69 -2.13 -12.26 -12.85
N SER A 70 -3.36 -11.96 -12.44
CA SER A 70 -4.56 -12.66 -12.91
C SER A 70 -4.72 -12.53 -14.42
N ASN A 71 -4.47 -11.35 -14.98
CA ASN A 71 -4.50 -11.14 -16.42
C ASN A 71 -3.38 -11.94 -17.12
N SER A 72 -2.14 -11.87 -16.62
CA SER A 72 -1.01 -12.63 -17.19
C SER A 72 -1.24 -14.15 -17.14
N ILE A 73 -1.77 -14.68 -16.03
CA ILE A 73 -2.11 -16.10 -15.88
C ILE A 73 -3.21 -16.52 -16.85
N ARG A 74 -4.27 -15.70 -17.01
CA ARG A 74 -5.34 -15.96 -17.98
C ARG A 74 -4.86 -15.95 -19.44
N GLN A 75 -3.84 -15.16 -19.74
CA GLN A 75 -3.21 -15.09 -21.07
C GLN A 75 -2.11 -16.14 -21.27
N THR A 76 -1.80 -16.93 -20.25
CA THR A 76 -0.71 -17.90 -20.31
C THR A 76 -1.03 -19.04 -21.27
N GLY A 77 -0.08 -19.38 -22.14
CA GLY A 77 -0.26 -20.38 -23.19
C GLY A 77 -1.23 -19.96 -24.30
N TYR A 78 -1.80 -18.75 -24.22
CA TYR A 78 -2.66 -18.22 -25.25
C TYR A 78 -1.82 -17.79 -26.46
N SER A 79 -2.12 -18.35 -27.62
CA SER A 79 -1.50 -18.07 -28.93
C SER A 79 -2.52 -17.52 -29.95
N GLY A 80 -3.61 -16.91 -29.49
CA GLY A 80 -4.66 -16.35 -30.35
C GLY A 80 -5.72 -17.37 -30.77
N CYS A 81 -6.29 -17.22 -31.97
CA CYS A 81 -7.32 -18.12 -32.51
C CYS A 81 -6.87 -19.60 -32.60
N ASN A 82 -5.56 -19.84 -32.65
CA ASN A 82 -4.97 -21.19 -32.73
C ASN A 82 -4.82 -21.86 -31.35
N SER A 83 -5.11 -21.17 -30.24
CA SER A 83 -4.99 -21.72 -28.87
C SER A 83 -5.90 -22.90 -28.59
N ARG A 84 -6.96 -23.10 -29.40
CA ARG A 84 -7.89 -24.23 -29.27
C ARG A 84 -7.34 -25.54 -29.83
N ARG A 85 -6.18 -25.52 -30.49
CA ARG A 85 -5.47 -26.69 -31.01
C ARG A 85 -4.10 -26.80 -30.34
N PRO A 86 -3.96 -27.60 -29.27
CA PRO A 86 -2.66 -27.91 -28.66
C PRO A 86 -1.68 -28.39 -29.75
N GLY A 87 -0.49 -27.80 -29.83
CA GLY A 87 0.52 -28.13 -30.85
C GLY A 87 0.41 -27.39 -32.19
N SER A 88 -0.44 -26.36 -32.31
CA SER A 88 -0.63 -25.60 -33.56
C SER A 88 0.54 -24.71 -33.97
N VAL A 89 1.56 -24.52 -33.12
CA VAL A 89 2.73 -23.69 -33.44
C VAL A 89 3.93 -24.60 -33.65
N THR A 90 4.28 -24.82 -34.91
CA THR A 90 5.54 -25.49 -35.28
C THR A 90 6.63 -24.45 -35.36
N ASN A 91 7.64 -24.57 -34.48
CA ASN A 91 8.80 -23.71 -34.52
C ASN A 91 9.80 -24.23 -35.56
N ASN A 92 9.96 -23.50 -36.67
CA ASN A 92 10.88 -23.85 -37.77
C ASN A 92 12.27 -23.20 -37.62
N LEU A 93 12.58 -22.56 -36.50
CA LEU A 93 13.90 -22.00 -36.27
C LEU A 93 14.94 -23.12 -36.10
N ASN A 94 16.20 -22.82 -36.41
CA ASN A 94 17.33 -23.72 -36.20
C ASN A 94 17.53 -24.09 -34.70
N THR A 95 16.99 -23.29 -33.78
CA THR A 95 17.09 -23.49 -32.32
C THR A 95 15.71 -23.43 -31.65
N PRO A 96 14.81 -24.38 -31.95
CA PRO A 96 13.40 -24.28 -31.56
C PRO A 96 13.16 -24.36 -30.04
N GLY A 97 14.08 -24.97 -29.29
CA GLY A 97 14.05 -25.05 -27.83
C GLY A 97 14.74 -23.90 -27.09
N SER A 98 15.25 -22.88 -27.81
CA SER A 98 15.87 -21.71 -27.19
C SER A 98 14.85 -20.94 -26.34
N PHE A 99 15.29 -20.40 -25.20
CA PHE A 99 14.40 -19.74 -24.25
C PHE A 99 13.52 -18.67 -24.89
N LEU A 100 14.01 -17.85 -25.82
CA LEU A 100 13.18 -16.81 -26.42
C LEU A 100 12.07 -17.34 -27.35
N TYR A 101 12.20 -18.57 -27.86
CA TYR A 101 11.33 -19.14 -28.91
C TYR A 101 10.69 -20.48 -28.50
N ARG A 102 10.82 -20.87 -27.23
CA ARG A 102 10.19 -22.05 -26.67
C ARG A 102 8.70 -21.76 -26.43
N PHE A 103 7.84 -22.21 -27.36
CA PHE A 103 6.39 -21.98 -27.34
C PHE A 103 5.58 -23.16 -26.81
N ASP A 104 6.23 -24.31 -26.63
CA ASP A 104 5.67 -25.56 -26.10
C ASP A 104 5.45 -25.52 -24.58
N VAL A 105 6.20 -24.68 -23.87
CA VAL A 105 6.08 -24.49 -22.42
C VAL A 105 5.48 -23.12 -22.14
N ALA A 106 4.33 -23.08 -21.48
CA ALA A 106 3.63 -21.83 -21.15
C ALA A 106 4.10 -21.21 -19.82
N ILE A 107 4.42 -22.05 -18.84
CA ILE A 107 4.91 -21.66 -17.51
C ILE A 107 6.13 -22.50 -17.19
N GLU A 108 7.18 -21.85 -16.71
CA GLU A 108 8.39 -22.52 -16.24
C GLU A 108 8.96 -21.77 -15.04
N GLY A 109 9.43 -22.53 -14.06
CA GLY A 109 10.07 -22.02 -12.85
C GLY A 109 11.56 -22.35 -12.83
N TYR A 110 12.34 -21.46 -12.24
CA TYR A 110 13.75 -21.66 -11.93
C TYR A 110 13.95 -21.33 -10.46
N GLU A 111 14.22 -22.35 -9.65
CA GLU A 111 14.45 -22.20 -8.22
C GLU A 111 15.86 -21.68 -7.98
N ALA A 112 16.01 -20.63 -7.18
CA ALA A 112 17.30 -20.10 -6.82
C ALA A 112 17.99 -20.98 -5.78
N LEU A 113 19.24 -21.30 -6.09
CA LEU A 113 20.21 -21.83 -5.16
C LEU A 113 21.15 -20.69 -4.74
N ILE A 114 22.16 -21.02 -3.94
CA ILE A 114 23.10 -20.03 -3.36
C ILE A 114 23.79 -19.18 -4.45
N SER A 115 24.15 -19.79 -5.58
CA SER A 115 24.83 -19.11 -6.70
C SER A 115 24.46 -19.68 -8.08
N SER A 116 23.33 -20.38 -8.16
CA SER A 116 22.86 -21.03 -9.38
C SER A 116 21.33 -21.17 -9.31
N TRP A 117 20.74 -21.74 -10.37
CA TRP A 117 19.32 -22.05 -10.38
C TRP A 117 19.12 -23.50 -10.82
N ASN A 118 17.99 -24.08 -10.38
CA ASN A 118 17.53 -25.39 -10.82
C ASN A 118 16.12 -25.26 -11.44
N PRO A 119 15.93 -25.62 -12.72
CA PRO A 119 16.94 -26.03 -13.70
C PRO A 119 17.95 -24.91 -14.02
N ALA A 120 19.05 -25.24 -14.71
CA ALA A 120 20.05 -24.24 -15.09
C ALA A 120 19.42 -23.15 -15.98
N LEU A 121 19.73 -21.88 -15.71
CA LEU A 121 19.18 -20.77 -16.48
C LEU A 121 19.62 -20.85 -17.95
N PRO A 122 18.69 -20.68 -18.90
CA PRO A 122 19.01 -20.76 -20.32
C PRO A 122 19.67 -19.48 -20.84
N ALA A 123 20.44 -19.62 -21.93
CA ALA A 123 20.99 -18.49 -22.65
C ALA A 123 19.85 -17.60 -23.18
N GLY A 124 19.81 -16.35 -22.73
CA GLY A 124 18.75 -15.37 -23.06
C GLY A 124 18.09 -14.71 -21.84
N MET A 125 18.25 -15.28 -20.66
CA MET A 125 17.85 -14.62 -19.41
C MET A 125 18.98 -13.72 -18.92
N ILE A 126 18.80 -12.40 -19.10
CA ILE A 126 19.82 -11.38 -18.81
C ILE A 126 19.55 -10.79 -17.42
N SER A 127 20.56 -10.81 -16.55
CA SER A 127 20.53 -10.20 -15.20
C SER A 127 19.52 -10.81 -14.20
N PRO A 128 19.51 -12.13 -13.97
CA PRO A 128 18.76 -12.72 -12.86
C PRO A 128 19.29 -12.19 -11.52
N LEU A 129 18.39 -11.88 -10.58
CA LEU A 129 18.77 -11.47 -9.24
C LEU A 129 19.22 -12.70 -8.43
N THR A 130 20.46 -12.72 -7.97
CA THR A 130 21.00 -13.85 -7.19
C THR A 130 20.17 -14.12 -5.94
N GLY A 131 19.81 -15.40 -5.73
CA GLY A 131 19.03 -15.83 -4.57
C GLY A 131 17.52 -15.62 -4.68
N SER A 132 17.00 -15.22 -5.85
CA SER A 132 15.55 -15.14 -6.10
C SER A 132 15.09 -16.15 -7.16
N ASP A 133 13.98 -16.82 -6.86
CA ASP A 133 13.31 -17.71 -7.80
C ASP A 133 12.74 -16.92 -8.98
N ILE A 134 12.65 -17.59 -10.14
CA ILE A 134 12.20 -16.96 -11.37
C ILE A 134 11.02 -17.75 -11.91
N LEU A 135 9.89 -17.07 -12.04
CA LEU A 135 8.72 -17.59 -12.73
C LEU A 135 8.60 -16.92 -14.09
N VAL A 136 8.61 -17.74 -15.14
CA VAL A 136 8.44 -17.27 -16.52
C VAL A 136 7.06 -17.65 -17.00
N ILE A 137 6.36 -16.64 -17.52
CA ILE A 137 5.02 -16.77 -18.09
C ILE A 137 5.10 -16.39 -19.56
N ARG A 138 4.61 -17.26 -20.44
CA ARG A 138 4.57 -17.05 -21.88
C ARG A 138 3.13 -16.97 -22.34
N GLY A 139 2.84 -15.94 -23.12
CA GLY A 139 1.55 -15.72 -23.76
C GLY A 139 1.71 -14.72 -24.89
N ALA A 140 0.78 -14.75 -25.84
CA ALA A 140 0.71 -13.73 -26.87
C ALA A 140 0.19 -12.41 -26.27
N VAL A 141 0.93 -11.33 -26.49
CA VAL A 141 0.55 -9.97 -26.09
C VAL A 141 0.37 -9.10 -27.33
N GLY A 142 -0.61 -8.18 -27.31
CA GLY A 142 -0.88 -7.23 -28.41
C GLY A 142 -1.84 -7.73 -29.49
N ASN A 143 -1.91 -7.01 -30.62
CA ASN A 143 -2.90 -7.20 -31.71
C ASN A 143 -2.64 -8.42 -32.62
N GLY A 144 -1.95 -9.43 -32.12
CA GLY A 144 -1.55 -10.61 -32.88
C GLY A 144 -0.37 -10.32 -33.81
N ILE A 145 0.48 -11.32 -33.97
CA ILE A 145 1.59 -11.32 -34.92
C ILE A 145 1.23 -12.36 -35.97
N ARG A 146 1.25 -11.98 -37.26
CA ARG A 146 0.99 -12.94 -38.34
C ARG A 146 2.15 -13.93 -38.38
N VAL A 147 1.90 -15.15 -37.93
CA VAL A 147 2.80 -16.29 -38.14
C VAL A 147 2.59 -16.75 -39.58
N VAL A 148 3.66 -16.71 -40.38
CA VAL A 148 3.67 -17.22 -41.77
C VAL A 148 4.33 -18.59 -41.76
#